data_AF-A0A9P7FQU7-F1
#
_entry.id   AF-A0A9P7FQU7-F1
#
_cell.length_a   1.000
_cell.length_b   1.000
_cell.length_c   1.000
_cell.angle_alpha   90.00
_cell.angle_beta   90.00
_cell.angle_gamma   90.00
#
_symmetry.space_group_name_H-M   'P 1'
#
loop_
_entity.id
_entity.type
_entity.pdbx_description
1 polymer ?
#
loop_
_entity_poly.entity_id
_entity_poly.type
_entity_poly.pdbx_seq_one_letter_code
_entity_poly.pdbx_strand_id
1 'polypeptide(L)'
;MKGMIPALGGGNAPRIQVHKTALISAGPEICFSQHVVQRGMSSIALKMQPCREPPPVIRLNRDSTCICEGRERAQYDPTKPTFQRDCVIYGLAGAVRTSIELQKCPICPGRRRRYVGPDPRTEGLFNYNNRILVTHELLDDYTSVYTSSETPFTAYVTVMQRRYNSNQAASSEFMPEAMFRAVWFAYVNLQDFCGDMCCQRCGPSPQDIIWDGVTVGFNQKHLLPSLRPPTISDDGAPIRTNNYIGKQQILQDAKLRRDLRRVVQRGKGKGKRRDTVVSEDDENSEPILDKSDAAVKAEVEWLKLIPDVFLHLSRIDEGLGLLFMEHFGLSAEAVASKVYKNLFLQLAADESTFQMLNKAALDQLRVFNEDPCDITASQLIGCPALL
;
A
#
# COMPACT_ATOMS: atom_id res chain seq x y z
N MET A 1 64.24 17.24 -44.91
CA MET A 1 63.55 16.26 -44.04
C MET A 1 62.15 16.77 -43.76
N LYS A 2 61.16 15.87 -43.95
CA LYS A 2 59.70 16.03 -43.77
C LYS A 2 58.98 16.98 -44.74
N GLY A 3 58.52 16.40 -45.84
CA GLY A 3 57.34 16.84 -46.60
C GLY A 3 56.60 15.60 -47.09
N MET A 4 55.30 15.50 -46.82
CA MET A 4 54.36 14.66 -47.57
C MET A 4 52.90 15.00 -47.21
N ILE A 5 52.21 15.56 -48.19
CA ILE A 5 50.77 15.57 -48.50
C ILE A 5 50.50 14.28 -49.35
N PRO A 6 49.27 13.73 -49.63
CA PRO A 6 47.89 14.22 -49.43
C PRO A 6 46.85 13.23 -48.85
N ALA A 7 45.67 13.80 -48.57
CA ALA A 7 44.37 13.14 -48.48
C ALA A 7 43.72 12.95 -49.86
N LEU A 8 42.94 11.87 -50.03
CA LEU A 8 41.81 11.57 -50.95
C LEU A 8 41.49 10.08 -50.68
N GLY A 9 40.28 9.53 -50.55
CA GLY A 9 38.89 9.96 -50.64
C GLY A 9 38.02 8.68 -50.64
N GLY A 10 36.68 8.85 -50.58
CA GLY A 10 35.74 7.91 -51.21
C GLY A 10 34.93 6.98 -50.30
N GLY A 11 33.61 6.94 -50.54
CA GLY A 11 32.83 5.70 -50.42
C GLY A 11 31.49 5.79 -49.68
N ASN A 12 30.46 6.31 -50.35
CA ASN A 12 29.05 6.04 -50.02
C ASN A 12 28.71 4.56 -50.28
N ALA A 13 27.94 3.93 -49.40
CA ALA A 13 26.96 2.87 -49.77
C ALA A 13 26.04 2.49 -48.58
N PRO A 14 24.81 2.01 -48.84
CA PRO A 14 23.64 2.18 -48.00
C PRO A 14 23.33 0.96 -47.13
N ARG A 15 22.55 1.12 -46.05
CA ARG A 15 22.02 -0.03 -45.30
C ARG A 15 20.54 0.12 -44.95
N ILE A 16 19.73 -0.37 -45.91
CA ILE A 16 18.65 -1.35 -45.75
C ILE A 16 17.72 -1.12 -44.55
N GLN A 17 16.51 -0.65 -44.87
CA GLN A 17 15.29 -0.90 -44.10
C GLN A 17 15.18 -2.39 -43.76
N VAL A 18 15.07 -2.68 -42.46
CA VAL A 18 14.50 -3.95 -42.01
C VAL A 18 13.19 -3.61 -41.31
N HIS A 19 12.09 -3.78 -42.03
CA HIS A 19 10.81 -4.05 -41.41
C HIS A 19 10.96 -5.29 -40.51
N LYS A 20 10.83 -5.09 -39.20
CA LYS A 20 10.49 -6.18 -38.28
C LYS A 20 9.29 -5.73 -37.45
N THR A 21 8.14 -6.16 -37.92
CA THR A 21 6.95 -6.36 -37.10
C THR A 21 7.34 -7.28 -35.94
N ALA A 22 7.34 -6.75 -34.72
CA ALA A 22 7.45 -7.54 -33.51
C ALA A 22 6.25 -7.19 -32.63
N LEU A 23 5.23 -8.05 -32.69
CA LEU A 23 4.26 -8.20 -31.63
C LEU A 23 5.04 -8.60 -30.37
N ILE A 24 5.14 -7.70 -29.41
CA ILE A 24 5.62 -8.01 -28.06
C ILE A 24 4.56 -7.50 -27.10
N SER A 25 3.89 -8.47 -26.46
CA SER A 25 2.99 -8.23 -25.34
C SER A 25 3.77 -7.56 -24.22
N ALA A 26 3.41 -6.31 -23.90
CA ALA A 26 3.70 -5.78 -22.59
C ALA A 26 3.01 -6.68 -21.56
N GLY A 27 3.77 -7.14 -20.55
CA GLY A 27 3.16 -7.79 -19.39
C GLY A 27 2.18 -6.81 -18.72
N PRO A 28 1.05 -7.30 -18.17
CA PRO A 28 0.06 -6.40 -17.60
C PRO A 28 0.64 -5.74 -16.34
N GLU A 29 0.62 -4.40 -16.32
CA GLU A 29 0.63 -3.66 -15.07
C GLU A 29 -0.68 -3.99 -14.34
N ILE A 30 -0.58 -4.84 -13.31
CA ILE A 30 -1.75 -5.26 -12.53
C ILE A 30 -2.02 -4.16 -11.50
N CYS A 31 -2.98 -3.30 -11.82
CA CYS A 31 -3.48 -2.29 -10.89
C CYS A 31 -4.76 -2.85 -10.22
N PHE A 32 -4.70 -3.09 -8.91
CA PHE A 32 -5.84 -3.63 -8.17
C PHE A 32 -6.70 -2.49 -7.62
N SER A 33 -7.91 -2.33 -8.16
CA SER A 33 -8.96 -1.62 -7.43
C SER A 33 -9.65 -2.58 -6.47
N GLN A 34 -9.85 -2.17 -5.21
CA GLN A 34 -10.57 -2.97 -4.20
C GLN A 34 -11.94 -3.47 -4.71
N HIS A 35 -12.63 -2.66 -5.54
CA HIS A 35 -13.91 -3.04 -6.16
C HIS A 35 -13.78 -4.09 -7.27
N VAL A 36 -12.67 -4.12 -8.01
CA VAL A 36 -12.41 -5.11 -9.06
C VAL A 36 -12.10 -6.47 -8.45
N VAL A 37 -11.30 -6.50 -7.36
CA VAL A 37 -11.01 -7.75 -6.66
C VAL A 37 -12.26 -8.32 -5.99
N GLN A 38 -13.07 -7.48 -5.31
CA GLN A 38 -14.34 -7.92 -4.72
C GLN A 38 -15.30 -8.53 -5.76
N ARG A 39 -15.35 -7.97 -6.98
CA ARG A 39 -16.14 -8.53 -8.09
C ARG A 39 -15.58 -9.84 -8.62
N GLY A 40 -14.27 -9.94 -8.80
CA GLY A 40 -13.61 -11.20 -9.17
C GLY A 40 -13.91 -12.30 -8.16
N MET A 41 -13.82 -12.00 -6.86
CA MET A 41 -14.16 -12.96 -5.80
C MET A 41 -15.66 -13.34 -5.81
N SER A 42 -16.55 -12.42 -6.20
CA SER A 42 -18.00 -12.68 -6.28
C SER A 42 -18.41 -13.49 -7.52
N SER A 43 -17.74 -13.31 -8.66
CA SER A 43 -17.99 -14.07 -9.89
C SER A 43 -17.28 -15.42 -9.91
N ILE A 44 -16.16 -15.55 -9.19
CA ILE A 44 -15.38 -16.80 -9.01
C ILE A 44 -15.94 -17.64 -7.86
N ALA A 45 -16.91 -17.13 -7.08
CA ALA A 45 -17.74 -17.91 -6.17
C ALA A 45 -18.70 -18.88 -6.92
N LEU A 46 -18.23 -19.55 -7.96
CA LEU A 46 -18.56 -20.97 -8.10
C LEU A 46 -18.23 -21.60 -6.76
N LYS A 47 -19.24 -22.18 -6.09
CA LYS A 47 -19.14 -22.83 -4.78
C LYS A 47 -18.08 -23.93 -4.81
N MET A 48 -16.80 -23.58 -4.72
CA MET A 48 -15.71 -24.53 -4.62
C MET A 48 -15.78 -25.10 -3.21
N GLN A 49 -15.98 -26.41 -3.10
CA GLN A 49 -16.05 -27.04 -1.80
C GLN A 49 -14.70 -26.88 -1.10
N PRO A 50 -14.66 -26.49 0.18
CA PRO A 50 -13.42 -26.46 0.95
C PRO A 50 -12.81 -27.86 0.96
N CYS A 51 -11.51 -27.95 0.69
CA CYS A 51 -10.76 -29.21 0.71
C CYS A 51 -10.66 -29.68 2.17
N ARG A 52 -11.66 -30.41 2.65
CA ARG A 52 -11.73 -30.86 4.06
C ARG A 52 -10.67 -31.91 4.37
N GLU A 53 -10.41 -32.81 3.43
CA GLU A 53 -9.31 -33.76 3.49
C GLU A 53 -8.75 -33.95 2.08
N PRO A 54 -7.45 -33.67 1.84
CA PRO A 54 -6.86 -33.91 0.55
C PRO A 54 -6.80 -35.42 0.27
N PRO A 55 -7.04 -35.86 -0.98
CA PRO A 55 -6.99 -37.27 -1.30
C PRO A 55 -5.56 -37.82 -1.08
N PRO A 56 -5.43 -39.13 -0.77
CA PRO A 56 -4.12 -39.76 -0.58
C PRO A 56 -3.21 -39.69 -1.81
N VAL A 57 -3.80 -39.55 -3.00
CA VAL A 57 -3.08 -39.32 -4.26
C VAL A 57 -3.84 -38.34 -5.12
N ILE A 58 -3.19 -37.27 -5.56
CA ILE A 58 -3.71 -36.32 -6.54
C ILE A 58 -3.47 -36.92 -7.93
N ARG A 59 -4.54 -37.38 -8.59
CA ARG A 59 -4.46 -38.14 -9.85
C ARG A 59 -4.47 -37.25 -11.08
N LEU A 60 -3.85 -37.73 -12.16
CA LEU A 60 -3.98 -37.10 -13.48
C LEU A 60 -5.44 -37.14 -13.94
N ASN A 61 -5.83 -36.11 -14.67
CA ASN A 61 -7.15 -35.89 -15.23
C ASN A 61 -7.05 -35.41 -16.69
N ARG A 62 -8.20 -35.23 -17.35
CA ARG A 62 -8.23 -34.84 -18.78
C ARG A 62 -7.64 -33.45 -19.03
N ASP A 63 -7.67 -32.59 -18.02
CA ASP A 63 -7.16 -31.21 -18.07
C ASP A 63 -5.68 -31.12 -17.65
N SER A 64 -5.05 -32.26 -17.36
CA SER A 64 -3.65 -32.34 -16.98
C SER A 64 -2.74 -31.91 -18.12
N THR A 65 -1.88 -30.94 -17.83
CA THR A 65 -0.98 -30.35 -18.82
C THR A 65 0.44 -30.13 -18.26
N CYS A 66 1.40 -29.98 -19.16
CA CYS A 66 2.73 -29.49 -18.85
C CYS A 66 2.87 -28.00 -19.20
N ILE A 67 3.65 -27.25 -18.42
CA ILE A 67 4.03 -25.86 -18.71
C ILE A 67 5.15 -25.74 -19.76
N CYS A 68 5.08 -26.49 -20.87
CA CYS A 68 6.09 -26.41 -21.93
C CYS A 68 6.02 -25.07 -22.68
N GLU A 69 7.18 -24.54 -23.07
CA GLU A 69 7.32 -23.34 -23.90
C GLU A 69 7.09 -23.73 -25.36
N GLY A 70 5.83 -23.69 -25.82
CA GLY A 70 5.43 -24.03 -27.18
C GLY A 70 4.01 -23.56 -27.47
N ARG A 71 3.60 -23.58 -28.75
CA ARG A 71 2.23 -23.19 -29.14
C ARG A 71 1.16 -24.11 -28.54
N GLU A 72 1.49 -25.37 -28.29
CA GLU A 72 0.61 -26.35 -27.67
C GLU A 72 1.26 -26.95 -26.43
N ARG A 73 0.47 -27.06 -25.35
CA ARG A 73 0.89 -27.71 -24.11
C ARG A 73 0.78 -29.22 -24.27
N ALA A 74 1.77 -29.97 -23.77
CA ALA A 74 1.64 -31.42 -23.69
C ALA A 74 0.49 -31.77 -22.75
N GLN A 75 -0.47 -32.55 -23.26
CA GLN A 75 -1.61 -33.06 -22.52
C GLN A 75 -1.32 -34.45 -21.96
N TYR A 76 -2.12 -34.86 -20.98
CA TYR A 76 -2.08 -36.22 -20.46
C TYR A 76 -2.50 -37.25 -21.52
N ASP A 77 -1.67 -38.28 -21.67
CA ASP A 77 -1.91 -39.41 -22.56
C ASP A 77 -2.11 -40.69 -21.73
N PRO A 78 -3.32 -41.26 -21.67
CA PRO A 78 -3.60 -42.43 -20.84
C PRO A 78 -2.85 -43.69 -21.28
N THR A 79 -2.26 -43.71 -22.49
CA THR A 79 -1.50 -44.86 -23.00
C THR A 79 -0.04 -44.87 -22.52
N LYS A 80 0.45 -43.75 -22.00
CA LYS A 80 1.84 -43.59 -21.56
C LYS A 80 1.99 -43.83 -20.06
N PRO A 81 3.15 -44.36 -19.61
CA PRO A 81 3.36 -44.68 -18.20
C PRO A 81 3.29 -43.43 -17.31
N THR A 82 2.61 -43.58 -16.18
CA THR A 82 2.55 -42.59 -15.10
C THR A 82 3.42 -43.05 -13.93
N PHE A 83 3.77 -42.13 -13.03
CA PHE A 83 4.49 -42.43 -11.80
C PHE A 83 4.05 -41.47 -10.69
N GLN A 84 4.21 -41.86 -9.44
CA GLN A 84 3.86 -41.03 -8.29
C GLN A 84 5.08 -40.30 -7.73
N ARG A 85 4.84 -39.15 -7.12
CA ARG A 85 5.86 -38.32 -6.47
C ARG A 85 5.27 -37.68 -5.22
N ASP A 86 6.10 -37.44 -4.20
CA ASP A 86 5.67 -36.71 -3.02
C ASP A 86 5.43 -35.21 -3.32
N CYS A 87 4.38 -34.68 -2.73
CA CYS A 87 4.05 -33.26 -2.73
C CYS A 87 3.50 -32.82 -1.36
N VAL A 88 3.40 -31.50 -1.18
CA VAL A 88 2.87 -30.85 0.01
C VAL A 88 1.71 -29.96 -0.39
N ILE A 89 0.58 -30.13 0.29
CA ILE A 89 -0.61 -29.29 0.16
C ILE A 89 -0.65 -28.34 1.34
N TYR A 90 -0.62 -27.04 1.09
CA TYR A 90 -0.74 -26.00 2.10
C TYR A 90 -2.18 -25.49 2.17
N GLY A 91 -2.77 -25.46 3.36
CA GLY A 91 -4.09 -24.90 3.63
C GLY A 91 -4.13 -23.94 4.83
N LEU A 92 -5.31 -23.50 5.24
CA LEU A 92 -5.44 -22.60 6.40
C LEU A 92 -5.10 -23.28 7.74
N ALA A 93 -5.42 -24.57 7.87
CA ALA A 93 -5.22 -25.33 9.11
C ALA A 93 -3.80 -25.87 9.28
N GLY A 94 -3.09 -26.10 8.17
CA GLY A 94 -1.79 -26.78 8.18
C GLY A 94 -1.36 -27.22 6.79
N ALA A 95 -0.20 -27.87 6.72
CA ALA A 95 0.30 -28.50 5.52
C ALA A 95 0.27 -30.02 5.63
N VAL A 96 -0.18 -30.69 4.57
CA VAL A 96 -0.33 -32.14 4.49
C VAL A 96 0.58 -32.69 3.40
N ARG A 97 1.33 -33.76 3.71
CA ARG A 97 2.12 -34.49 2.72
C ARG A 97 1.26 -35.55 2.05
N THR A 98 1.31 -35.61 0.73
CA THR A 98 0.58 -36.60 -0.06
C THR A 98 1.39 -36.98 -1.30
N SER A 99 0.84 -37.83 -2.17
CA SER A 99 1.43 -38.15 -3.45
C SER A 99 0.67 -37.51 -4.62
N ILE A 100 1.38 -37.23 -5.69
CA ILE A 100 0.83 -36.70 -6.95
C ILE A 100 1.25 -37.60 -8.10
N GLU A 101 0.29 -37.94 -8.95
CA GLU A 101 0.53 -38.71 -10.17
C GLU A 101 1.03 -37.78 -11.29
N LEU A 102 2.09 -38.21 -11.97
CA LEU A 102 2.77 -37.43 -12.99
C LEU A 102 3.07 -38.29 -14.22
N GLN A 103 3.18 -37.63 -15.37
CA GLN A 103 3.62 -38.25 -16.61
C GLN A 103 4.80 -37.48 -17.19
N LYS A 104 5.80 -38.18 -17.74
CA LYS A 104 6.93 -37.53 -18.41
C LYS A 104 6.43 -36.74 -19.61
N CYS A 105 6.78 -35.45 -19.66
CA CYS A 105 6.37 -34.61 -20.78
C CYS A 105 7.10 -35.05 -22.07
N PRO A 106 6.36 -35.39 -23.15
CA PRO A 106 6.98 -35.82 -24.42
C PRO A 106 7.62 -34.66 -25.21
N ILE A 107 7.21 -33.42 -24.95
CA ILE A 107 7.68 -32.22 -25.66
C ILE A 107 8.96 -31.67 -25.04
N CYS A 108 9.09 -31.74 -23.71
CA CYS A 108 10.21 -31.12 -23.02
C CYS A 108 11.50 -31.96 -23.15
N PRO A 109 12.66 -31.35 -23.43
CA PRO A 109 13.91 -32.07 -23.41
C PRO A 109 14.17 -32.66 -22.02
N GLY A 110 14.68 -33.89 -21.96
CA GLY A 110 14.89 -34.62 -20.70
C GLY A 110 15.73 -33.87 -19.66
N ARG A 111 16.60 -32.94 -20.10
CA ARG A 111 17.39 -32.05 -19.23
C ARG A 111 16.52 -31.12 -18.37
N ARG A 112 15.35 -30.69 -18.86
CA ARG A 112 14.44 -29.77 -18.14
C ARG A 112 13.58 -30.50 -17.10
N ARG A 113 13.52 -31.84 -17.11
CA ARG A 113 12.77 -32.69 -16.16
C ARG A 113 11.35 -32.15 -15.87
N ARG A 114 10.62 -31.72 -16.91
CA ARG A 114 9.22 -31.27 -16.79
C ARG A 114 8.27 -32.46 -16.90
N TYR A 115 7.12 -32.32 -16.28
CA TYR A 115 6.10 -33.35 -16.18
C TYR A 115 4.73 -32.76 -16.53
N VAL A 116 3.88 -33.58 -17.14
CA VAL A 116 2.44 -33.34 -17.17
C VAL A 116 1.93 -33.63 -15.76
N GLY A 117 1.25 -32.65 -15.17
CA GLY A 117 0.69 -32.74 -13.83
C GLY A 117 -0.81 -32.48 -13.83
N PRO A 118 -1.50 -32.87 -12.74
CA PRO A 118 -2.94 -32.69 -12.61
C PRO A 118 -3.34 -31.23 -12.49
N ASP A 119 -4.56 -30.92 -12.93
CA ASP A 119 -5.30 -29.70 -12.59
C ASP A 119 -6.34 -30.03 -11.50
N PRO A 120 -5.98 -29.98 -10.20
CA PRO A 120 -6.86 -30.38 -9.10
C PRO A 120 -7.84 -29.26 -8.70
N ARG A 121 -8.32 -28.49 -9.67
CA ARG A 121 -9.25 -27.37 -9.46
C ARG A 121 -10.55 -27.86 -8.81
N THR A 122 -11.07 -29.01 -9.24
CA THR A 122 -12.31 -29.57 -8.70
C THR A 122 -12.21 -29.92 -7.21
N GLU A 123 -11.00 -30.19 -6.73
CA GLU A 123 -10.65 -30.48 -5.34
C GLU A 123 -10.35 -29.22 -4.52
N GLY A 124 -10.48 -28.03 -5.13
CA GLY A 124 -10.17 -26.75 -4.48
C GLY A 124 -8.67 -26.53 -4.28
N LEU A 125 -7.83 -27.12 -5.13
CA LEU A 125 -6.38 -27.05 -5.04
C LEU A 125 -5.77 -26.34 -6.26
N PHE A 126 -4.79 -25.50 -5.99
CA PHE A 126 -3.94 -24.87 -6.97
C PHE A 126 -2.59 -25.59 -7.04
N ASN A 127 -2.27 -26.15 -8.20
CA ASN A 127 -0.99 -26.83 -8.43
C ASN A 127 0.07 -25.85 -8.96
N TYR A 128 0.98 -25.40 -8.09
CA TYR A 128 2.02 -24.45 -8.47
C TYR A 128 3.16 -25.08 -9.29
N ASN A 129 3.67 -26.25 -8.86
CA ASN A 129 4.85 -26.86 -9.49
C ASN A 129 4.97 -28.39 -9.35
N ASN A 130 3.88 -29.12 -9.15
CA ASN A 130 3.83 -30.57 -8.92
C ASN A 130 4.56 -31.05 -7.64
N ARG A 131 4.99 -30.13 -6.77
CA ARG A 131 5.52 -30.43 -5.44
C ARG A 131 4.83 -29.61 -4.36
N ILE A 132 4.46 -28.38 -4.70
CA ILE A 132 3.74 -27.46 -3.85
C ILE A 132 2.35 -27.28 -4.47
N LEU A 133 1.35 -27.64 -3.69
CA LEU A 133 -0.05 -27.38 -3.97
C LEU A 133 -0.58 -26.51 -2.85
N VAL A 134 -1.54 -25.64 -3.16
CA VAL A 134 -2.10 -24.70 -2.18
C VAL A 134 -3.61 -24.71 -2.33
N THR A 135 -4.34 -24.82 -1.22
CA THR A 135 -5.81 -24.75 -1.26
C THR A 135 -6.24 -23.37 -1.76
N HIS A 136 -7.31 -23.31 -2.55
CA HIS A 136 -7.92 -22.05 -2.95
C HIS A 136 -8.33 -21.22 -1.73
N GLU A 137 -8.88 -21.87 -0.70
CA GLU A 137 -9.25 -21.24 0.57
C GLU A 137 -8.12 -20.39 1.18
N LEU A 138 -6.88 -20.91 1.22
CA LEU A 138 -5.71 -20.19 1.73
C LEU A 138 -5.32 -18.98 0.85
N LEU A 139 -5.52 -19.07 -0.47
CA LEU A 139 -5.19 -18.00 -1.41
C LEU A 139 -6.28 -16.92 -1.43
N ASP A 140 -7.54 -17.34 -1.31
CA ASP A 140 -8.70 -16.47 -1.20
C ASP A 140 -8.72 -15.73 0.13
N ASP A 141 -8.36 -16.39 1.24
CA ASP A 141 -8.19 -15.75 2.56
C ASP A 141 -7.17 -14.61 2.49
N TYR A 142 -5.99 -14.87 1.90
CA TYR A 142 -5.00 -13.82 1.70
C TYR A 142 -5.52 -12.67 0.83
N THR A 143 -6.20 -13.01 -0.27
CA THR A 143 -6.79 -12.01 -1.18
C THR A 143 -7.82 -11.14 -0.45
N SER A 144 -8.61 -11.74 0.44
CA SER A 144 -9.59 -11.03 1.28
C SER A 144 -8.93 -10.09 2.28
N VAL A 145 -7.92 -10.54 3.03
CA VAL A 145 -7.23 -9.67 4.01
C VAL A 145 -6.38 -8.60 3.33
N TYR A 146 -5.76 -8.92 2.18
CA TYR A 146 -5.02 -7.98 1.36
C TYR A 146 -5.92 -6.83 0.89
N THR A 147 -7.13 -7.15 0.42
CA THR A 147 -8.07 -6.13 -0.10
C THR A 147 -8.82 -5.37 0.98
N SER A 148 -9.07 -5.98 2.14
CA SER A 148 -9.84 -5.35 3.22
C SER A 148 -8.99 -4.52 4.18
N SER A 149 -7.70 -4.86 4.34
CA SER A 149 -6.83 -4.27 5.37
C SER A 149 -5.42 -3.95 4.89
N GLU A 150 -5.16 -4.02 3.57
CA GLU A 150 -3.84 -3.76 2.97
C GLU A 150 -2.73 -4.63 3.58
N THR A 151 -3.07 -5.83 4.02
CA THR A 151 -2.14 -6.72 4.72
C THR A 151 -0.99 -7.13 3.78
N PRO A 152 0.29 -6.82 4.09
CA PRO A 152 1.42 -7.23 3.27
C PRO A 152 1.73 -8.73 3.43
N PHE A 153 2.40 -9.31 2.42
CA PHE A 153 2.81 -10.72 2.44
C PHE A 153 3.58 -11.11 3.71
N THR A 154 4.52 -10.28 4.16
CA THR A 154 5.32 -10.49 5.38
C THR A 154 4.44 -10.71 6.61
N ALA A 155 3.45 -9.85 6.80
CA ALA A 155 2.53 -9.90 7.94
C ALA A 155 1.66 -11.15 7.87
N TYR A 156 1.07 -11.44 6.71
CA TYR A 156 0.22 -12.62 6.53
C TYR A 156 0.98 -13.92 6.73
N VAL A 157 2.17 -14.06 6.13
CA VAL A 157 3.03 -15.25 6.29
C VAL A 157 3.43 -15.45 7.75
N THR A 158 3.74 -14.37 8.48
CA THR A 158 4.04 -14.43 9.92
C THR A 158 2.86 -14.95 10.72
N VAL A 159 1.64 -14.48 10.42
CA VAL A 159 0.40 -14.96 11.06
C VAL A 159 0.20 -16.45 10.77
N MET A 160 0.37 -16.87 9.52
CA MET A 160 0.21 -18.27 9.10
C MET A 160 1.25 -19.20 9.74
N GLN A 161 2.51 -18.76 9.84
CA GLN A 161 3.56 -19.49 10.57
C GLN A 161 3.19 -19.69 12.05
N ARG A 162 2.72 -18.63 12.73
CA ARG A 162 2.26 -18.73 14.12
C ARG A 162 1.06 -19.66 14.27
N ARG A 163 0.11 -19.61 13.33
CA ARG A 163 -1.06 -20.49 13.30
C ARG A 163 -0.64 -21.95 13.15
N TYR A 164 0.28 -22.25 12.23
CA TYR A 164 0.82 -23.59 12.03
C TYR A 164 1.56 -24.10 13.27
N ASN A 165 2.41 -23.25 13.88
CA ASN A 165 3.15 -23.61 15.09
C ASN A 165 2.24 -23.86 16.31
N SER A 166 1.08 -23.21 16.36
CA SER A 166 0.09 -23.39 17.43
C SER A 166 -0.76 -24.65 17.25
N ASN A 167 -0.90 -25.13 16.00
CA ASN A 167 -1.68 -26.31 15.69
C ASN A 167 -0.78 -27.56 15.76
N GLN A 168 -0.87 -28.33 16.84
CA GLN A 168 -0.09 -29.56 17.02
C GLN A 168 -0.31 -30.61 15.92
N ALA A 169 -1.46 -30.57 15.22
CA ALA A 169 -1.75 -31.45 14.10
C ALA A 169 -0.99 -31.07 12.81
N ALA A 170 -0.46 -29.85 12.72
CA ALA A 170 0.32 -29.41 11.57
C ALA A 170 1.73 -30.00 11.65
N SER A 171 2.01 -31.02 10.83
CA SER A 171 3.29 -31.72 10.85
C SER A 171 4.43 -30.97 10.13
N SER A 172 4.13 -29.83 9.50
CA SER A 172 5.05 -29.11 8.61
C SER A 172 4.95 -27.60 8.83
N GLU A 173 6.08 -26.91 8.66
CA GLU A 173 6.15 -25.44 8.69
C GLU A 173 5.38 -24.82 7.52
N PHE A 174 4.85 -23.61 7.72
CA PHE A 174 4.31 -22.83 6.62
C PHE A 174 5.42 -22.41 5.64
N MET A 175 5.06 -22.15 4.38
CA MET A 175 6.06 -21.83 3.36
C MET A 175 6.71 -20.44 3.58
N PRO A 176 7.96 -20.23 3.13
CA PRO A 176 8.60 -18.92 3.18
C PRO A 176 7.86 -17.86 2.37
N GLU A 177 7.96 -16.60 2.78
CA GLU A 177 7.28 -15.46 2.14
C GLU A 177 7.54 -15.38 0.62
N ALA A 178 8.80 -15.52 0.20
CA ALA A 178 9.15 -15.47 -1.22
C ALA A 178 8.43 -16.54 -2.05
N MET A 179 8.20 -17.73 -1.47
CA MET A 179 7.44 -18.81 -2.10
C MET A 179 5.95 -18.48 -2.12
N PHE A 180 5.38 -18.07 -0.98
CA PHE A 180 3.96 -17.73 -0.90
C PHE A 180 3.57 -16.63 -1.88
N ARG A 181 4.39 -15.56 -1.95
CA ARG A 181 4.23 -14.48 -2.91
C ARG A 181 4.23 -14.97 -4.36
N ALA A 182 5.16 -15.86 -4.71
CA ALA A 182 5.25 -16.42 -6.06
C ALA A 182 4.04 -17.31 -6.41
N VAL A 183 3.55 -18.11 -5.45
CA VAL A 183 2.34 -18.91 -5.60
C VAL A 183 1.12 -18.00 -5.81
N TRP A 184 0.95 -16.99 -4.95
CA TRP A 184 -0.22 -16.11 -5.02
C TRP A 184 -0.27 -15.34 -6.34
N PHE A 185 0.84 -14.75 -6.79
CA PHE A 185 0.86 -14.10 -8.11
C PHE A 185 0.54 -15.09 -9.25
N ALA A 186 1.01 -16.33 -9.17
CA ALA A 186 0.67 -17.34 -10.17
C ALA A 186 -0.83 -17.68 -10.15
N TYR A 187 -1.46 -17.72 -8.97
CA TYR A 187 -2.89 -17.96 -8.80
C TYR A 187 -3.75 -16.81 -9.32
N VAL A 188 -3.45 -15.59 -8.90
CA VAL A 188 -4.14 -14.36 -9.31
C VAL A 188 -4.06 -14.13 -10.81
N ASN A 189 -2.92 -14.46 -11.45
CA ASN A 189 -2.80 -14.41 -12.90
C ASN A 189 -3.80 -15.32 -13.63
N LEU A 190 -4.30 -16.38 -12.99
CA LEU A 190 -5.35 -17.25 -13.54
C LEU A 190 -6.76 -16.71 -13.32
N GLN A 191 -6.95 -15.86 -12.31
CA GLN A 191 -8.25 -15.28 -11.96
C GLN A 191 -8.63 -14.12 -12.89
N ASP A 192 -7.70 -13.66 -13.74
CA ASP A 192 -7.91 -12.60 -14.73
C ASP A 192 -8.59 -11.35 -14.12
N PHE A 193 -7.99 -10.79 -13.06
CA PHE A 193 -8.47 -9.56 -12.43
C PHE A 193 -8.37 -8.33 -13.33
N CYS A 194 -7.99 -8.48 -14.60
CA CYS A 194 -8.04 -7.45 -15.63
C CYS A 194 -9.49 -7.17 -16.06
N GLY A 195 -10.36 -6.86 -15.10
CA GLY A 195 -11.63 -6.20 -15.41
C GLY A 195 -11.36 -4.91 -16.19
N ASP A 196 -12.39 -4.39 -16.87
CA ASP A 196 -12.33 -3.21 -17.74
C ASP A 196 -11.90 -1.89 -17.05
N MET A 197 -11.56 -1.93 -15.74
CA MET A 197 -11.24 -0.79 -14.89
C MET A 197 -12.29 0.32 -15.01
N CYS A 198 -13.51 -0.02 -15.43
CA CYS A 198 -14.59 0.92 -15.63
C CYS A 198 -15.26 1.20 -14.29
N CYS A 199 -15.43 2.49 -13.98
CA CYS A 199 -16.30 2.86 -12.88
C CYS A 199 -17.74 2.49 -13.24
N GLN A 200 -18.46 1.82 -12.35
CA GLN A 200 -19.86 1.42 -12.60
C GLN A 200 -20.81 2.61 -12.73
N ARG A 201 -20.45 3.75 -12.12
CA ARG A 201 -21.22 5.00 -12.23
C ARG A 201 -20.77 5.85 -13.41
N CYS A 202 -19.47 5.95 -13.63
CA CYS A 202 -18.90 6.92 -14.56
C CYS A 202 -18.49 6.31 -15.92
N GLY A 203 -18.56 4.98 -16.05
CA GLY A 203 -18.07 4.27 -17.23
C GLY A 203 -16.52 4.33 -17.35
N PRO A 204 -15.98 4.23 -18.57
CA PRO A 204 -14.54 4.17 -18.83
C PRO A 204 -13.82 5.52 -18.68
N SER A 205 -14.55 6.62 -18.50
CA SER A 205 -13.99 7.97 -18.48
C SER A 205 -14.62 8.81 -17.36
N PRO A 206 -14.28 8.52 -16.09
CA PRO A 206 -14.69 9.39 -14.99
C PRO A 206 -14.09 10.79 -15.16
N GLN A 207 -14.85 11.82 -14.74
CA GLN A 207 -14.41 13.21 -14.81
C GLN A 207 -13.15 13.46 -13.97
N ASP A 208 -13.07 12.81 -12.81
CA ASP A 208 -11.93 12.87 -11.91
C ASP A 208 -11.41 11.45 -11.66
N ILE A 209 -10.09 11.24 -11.80
CA ILE A 209 -9.42 9.99 -11.47
C ILE A 209 -8.47 10.25 -10.30
N ILE A 210 -8.72 9.60 -9.17
CA ILE A 210 -7.78 9.56 -8.05
C ILE A 210 -6.88 8.35 -8.27
N TRP A 211 -5.59 8.61 -8.49
CA TRP A 211 -4.58 7.58 -8.57
C TRP A 211 -3.91 7.45 -7.20
N ASP A 212 -4.24 6.39 -6.45
CA ASP A 212 -3.42 6.00 -5.31
C ASP A 212 -2.21 5.23 -5.85
N GLY A 213 -1.14 5.97 -6.09
CA GLY A 213 0.07 5.45 -6.71
C GLY A 213 1.00 4.87 -5.67
N VAL A 214 1.15 3.54 -5.65
CA VAL A 214 2.31 2.93 -4.98
C VAL A 214 3.51 3.05 -5.93
N THR A 215 4.51 3.84 -5.54
CA THR A 215 5.75 3.92 -6.33
C THR A 215 6.57 2.64 -6.13
N VAL A 216 6.49 1.71 -7.08
CA VAL A 216 7.34 0.51 -7.08
C VAL A 216 8.64 0.83 -7.81
N GLY A 217 9.73 0.98 -7.07
CA GLY A 217 11.06 1.17 -7.64
C GLY A 217 11.54 -0.11 -8.32
N PHE A 218 11.62 -0.14 -9.64
CA PHE A 218 12.26 -1.23 -10.38
C PHE A 218 13.76 -0.98 -10.50
N ASN A 219 14.57 -2.03 -10.28
CA ASN A 219 15.98 -1.96 -10.61
C ASN A 219 16.13 -1.76 -12.13
N GLN A 220 17.03 -0.88 -12.56
CA GLN A 220 17.23 -0.52 -13.98
C GLN A 220 17.41 -1.73 -14.90
N LYS A 221 17.96 -2.85 -14.40
CA LYS A 221 18.11 -4.10 -15.14
C LYS A 221 16.79 -4.79 -15.54
N HIS A 222 15.67 -4.40 -14.93
CA HIS A 222 14.33 -4.92 -15.21
C HIS A 222 13.51 -3.97 -16.09
N LEU A 223 14.04 -2.80 -16.47
CA LEU A 223 13.39 -1.91 -17.42
C LEU A 223 13.54 -2.49 -18.84
N LEU A 224 12.42 -2.83 -19.45
CA LEU A 224 12.38 -3.13 -20.88
C LEU A 224 12.62 -1.83 -21.68
N PRO A 225 13.29 -1.87 -22.85
CA PRO A 225 13.48 -0.68 -23.69
C PRO A 225 12.17 0.00 -24.11
N SER A 226 11.06 -0.73 -24.08
CA SER A 226 9.71 -0.23 -24.37
C SER A 226 9.04 0.46 -23.19
N LEU A 227 9.51 0.24 -21.96
CA LEU A 227 8.98 0.90 -20.78
C LEU A 227 9.57 2.29 -20.71
N ARG A 228 8.73 3.29 -20.96
CA ARG A 228 9.04 4.69 -20.71
C ARG A 228 8.48 5.03 -19.34
N PRO A 229 9.28 5.55 -18.40
CA PRO A 229 8.72 6.01 -17.16
C PRO A 229 7.65 7.08 -17.45
N PRO A 230 6.55 7.11 -16.69
CA PRO A 230 5.48 8.11 -16.85
C PRO A 230 5.96 9.54 -16.57
N THR A 231 7.23 9.71 -16.19
CA THR A 231 7.93 10.98 -16.01
C THR A 231 8.62 11.48 -17.28
N ILE A 232 8.59 10.75 -18.40
CA ILE A 232 9.09 11.28 -19.68
C ILE A 232 8.06 12.28 -20.20
N SER A 233 8.41 13.57 -20.10
CA SER A 233 7.64 14.65 -20.70
C SER A 233 7.53 14.44 -22.22
N ASP A 234 6.31 14.48 -22.74
CA ASP A 234 6.06 14.58 -24.18
C ASP A 234 6.39 16.02 -24.65
N ASP A 235 6.84 16.19 -25.90
CA ASP A 235 7.11 17.51 -26.49
C ASP A 235 5.82 18.38 -26.56
N GLY A 236 4.65 17.75 -26.58
CA GLY A 236 3.35 18.41 -26.47
C GLY A 236 2.78 18.51 -25.06
N ALA A 237 3.48 18.00 -24.04
CA ALA A 237 2.97 18.05 -22.67
C ALA A 237 2.85 19.50 -22.20
N PRO A 238 1.76 19.87 -21.51
CA PRO A 238 1.62 21.23 -20.98
C PRO A 238 2.81 21.53 -20.06
N ILE A 239 3.64 22.50 -20.47
CA ILE A 239 4.79 22.95 -19.69
C ILE A 239 4.24 23.66 -18.47
N ARG A 240 4.21 22.93 -17.36
CA ARG A 240 3.90 23.53 -16.07
C ARG A 240 5.17 24.15 -15.53
N THR A 241 5.18 25.48 -15.36
CA THR A 241 6.28 26.23 -14.74
C THR A 241 6.39 25.81 -13.27
N ASN A 242 7.09 24.71 -13.00
CA ASN A 242 7.47 24.21 -11.68
C ASN A 242 6.31 24.19 -10.63
N ASN A 243 5.54 23.09 -10.54
CA ASN A 243 4.38 23.02 -9.62
C ASN A 243 4.69 22.55 -8.20
N TYR A 244 5.92 22.16 -7.90
CA TYR A 244 6.25 21.88 -6.51
C TYR A 244 6.45 23.24 -5.85
N ILE A 245 5.38 23.72 -5.21
CA ILE A 245 5.47 24.80 -4.24
C ILE A 245 6.42 24.31 -3.16
N GLY A 246 7.70 24.66 -3.31
CA GLY A 246 8.70 24.40 -2.30
C GLY A 246 8.22 25.02 -1.00
N LYS A 247 8.31 24.27 0.10
CA LYS A 247 7.76 24.65 1.42
C LYS A 247 6.24 24.71 1.41
N GLN A 248 5.67 23.51 1.37
CA GLN A 248 4.26 23.17 1.35
C GLN A 248 3.50 23.49 2.67
N GLN A 249 4.06 24.41 3.44
CA GLN A 249 3.70 24.68 4.82
C GLN A 249 2.99 26.02 4.89
N ILE A 250 1.91 26.09 5.66
CA ILE A 250 1.11 27.32 5.72
C ILE A 250 1.93 28.43 6.39
N LEU A 251 2.52 28.11 7.56
CA LEU A 251 3.46 28.99 8.23
C LEU A 251 4.88 28.67 7.78
N GLN A 252 5.50 29.60 7.05
CA GLN A 252 6.85 29.43 6.50
C GLN A 252 7.95 29.48 7.58
N ASP A 253 7.69 30.12 8.72
CA ASP A 253 8.63 30.24 9.83
C ASP A 253 8.61 28.98 10.72
N ALA A 254 9.69 28.20 10.66
CA ALA A 254 9.87 26.98 11.45
C ALA A 254 9.89 27.24 12.98
N LYS A 255 10.38 28.40 13.43
CA LYS A 255 10.37 28.78 14.85
C LYS A 255 8.94 29.05 15.30
N LEU A 256 8.19 29.86 14.55
CA LEU A 256 6.79 30.16 14.85
C LEU A 256 5.96 28.88 14.98
N ARG A 257 6.10 27.94 14.03
CA ARG A 257 5.39 26.65 14.09
C ARG A 257 5.72 25.84 15.34
N ARG A 258 7.00 25.80 15.73
CA ARG A 258 7.45 25.10 16.93
C ARG A 258 6.85 25.73 18.20
N ASP A 259 6.87 27.05 18.28
CA ASP A 259 6.37 27.80 19.44
C ASP A 259 4.85 27.69 19.52
N LEU A 260 4.14 27.80 18.40
CA LEU A 260 2.69 27.61 18.31
C LEU A 260 2.26 26.20 18.77
N ARG A 261 2.95 25.13 18.33
CA ARG A 261 2.66 23.75 18.81
C ARG A 261 2.86 23.63 20.32
N ARG A 262 3.91 24.24 20.87
CA ARG A 262 4.18 24.24 22.31
C ARG A 262 3.07 24.94 23.08
N VAL A 263 2.55 26.06 22.57
CA VAL A 263 1.47 26.78 23.24
C VAL A 263 0.18 25.96 23.22
N VAL A 264 -0.22 25.46 22.05
CA VAL A 264 -1.50 24.77 21.85
C VAL A 264 -1.57 23.41 22.59
N GLN A 265 -0.48 22.64 22.62
CA GLN A 265 -0.47 21.28 23.19
C GLN A 265 -0.46 21.25 24.72
N ARG A 266 -0.07 22.35 25.39
CA ARG A 266 0.06 22.41 26.85
C ARG A 266 -1.28 22.26 27.59
N GLY A 267 -2.41 22.49 26.90
CA GLY A 267 -3.76 22.29 27.44
C GLY A 267 -4.11 20.83 27.82
N LYS A 268 -3.25 19.84 27.52
CA LYS A 268 -3.43 18.43 27.95
C LYS A 268 -2.75 18.10 29.28
N GLY A 269 -2.07 19.07 29.91
CA GLY A 269 -1.17 18.86 31.05
C GLY A 269 -1.78 18.85 32.45
N LYS A 270 -3.11 18.87 32.62
CA LYS A 270 -3.73 18.58 33.93
C LYS A 270 -4.09 17.09 34.01
N GLY A 271 -3.12 16.29 34.46
CA GLY A 271 -3.37 15.03 35.15
C GLY A 271 -3.96 13.88 34.33
N LYS A 272 -3.23 13.33 33.34
CA LYS A 272 -3.40 11.90 33.04
C LYS A 272 -2.40 11.14 33.92
N ARG A 273 -2.87 10.68 35.09
CA ARG A 273 -2.20 9.61 35.86
C ARG A 273 -1.82 8.52 34.85
N ARG A 274 -0.55 8.13 34.82
CA ARG A 274 -0.16 6.87 34.19
C ARG A 274 -0.93 5.78 34.94
N ASP A 275 -1.79 5.06 34.24
CA ASP A 275 -2.31 3.78 34.72
C ASP A 275 -1.10 2.86 34.92
N THR A 276 -0.57 2.89 36.13
CA THR A 276 0.34 1.89 36.64
C THR A 276 -0.56 0.87 37.28
N VAL A 277 -0.49 -0.34 36.73
CA VAL A 277 -1.19 -1.53 37.20
C VAL A 277 -1.07 -1.65 38.72
N VAL A 278 -2.23 -1.89 39.32
CA VAL A 278 -2.52 -2.07 40.74
C VAL A 278 -1.55 -3.04 41.41
N SER A 279 -0.93 -2.61 42.51
CA SER A 279 -0.64 -3.46 43.67
C SER A 279 -1.29 -2.79 44.87
N GLU A 280 -2.23 -3.50 45.49
CA GLU A 280 -2.92 -3.11 46.72
C GLU A 280 -1.95 -3.18 47.91
N ASP A 281 -2.27 -2.43 48.97
CA ASP A 281 -1.58 -2.30 50.26
C ASP A 281 -0.54 -1.17 50.38
N ASP A 282 -1.01 0.07 50.66
CA ASP A 282 -0.44 0.86 51.76
C ASP A 282 -1.39 2.01 52.18
N GLU A 283 -1.94 1.92 53.39
CA GLU A 283 -2.69 2.99 54.06
C GLU A 283 -1.71 3.87 54.85
N ASN A 284 -1.15 4.93 54.25
CA ASN A 284 -0.88 6.16 55.00
C ASN A 284 -0.38 7.36 54.17
N SER A 285 -0.88 8.54 54.55
CA SER A 285 -0.30 9.89 54.39
C SER A 285 -0.48 10.66 53.08
N GLU A 286 -1.34 11.68 53.14
CA GLU A 286 -1.18 12.97 52.45
C GLU A 286 0.04 13.73 53.05
N PRO A 287 0.80 14.59 52.31
CA PRO A 287 0.23 15.80 51.70
C PRO A 287 0.72 16.22 50.30
N ILE A 288 -0.23 16.90 49.65
CA ILE A 288 -0.19 17.97 48.66
C ILE A 288 1.11 18.83 48.57
N LEU A 289 1.52 19.09 47.31
CA LEU A 289 2.35 20.18 46.76
C LEU A 289 3.87 20.16 46.92
N ASP A 290 4.54 19.52 45.95
CA ASP A 290 5.77 20.08 45.37
C ASP A 290 5.64 20.05 43.84
N LYS A 291 5.13 21.15 43.25
CA LYS A 291 5.37 21.40 41.82
C LYS A 291 6.87 21.67 41.73
N SER A 292 7.65 20.68 41.30
CA SER A 292 9.09 20.83 41.13
C SER A 292 9.43 22.13 40.42
N ASP A 293 10.54 22.77 40.79
CA ASP A 293 11.03 24.02 40.18
C ASP A 293 11.02 23.97 38.63
N ALA A 294 11.19 22.78 38.06
CA ALA A 294 11.09 22.52 36.63
C ALA A 294 9.69 22.80 36.05
N ALA A 295 8.61 22.46 36.76
CA ALA A 295 7.24 22.71 36.33
C ALA A 295 6.91 24.22 36.34
N VAL A 296 7.35 24.93 37.38
CA VAL A 296 7.21 26.39 37.49
C VAL A 296 8.02 27.09 36.41
N LYS A 297 9.27 26.65 36.16
CA LYS A 297 10.10 27.19 35.09
C LYS A 297 9.49 26.97 33.71
N ALA A 298 8.96 25.78 33.44
CA ALA A 298 8.25 25.49 32.18
C ALA A 298 6.97 26.34 32.04
N GLU A 299 6.34 26.71 33.15
CA GLU A 299 5.18 27.61 33.17
C GLU A 299 5.53 29.03 32.80
N VAL A 300 6.58 29.56 33.41
CA VAL A 300 7.12 30.88 33.06
C VAL A 300 7.59 30.93 31.61
N GLU A 301 8.27 29.89 31.12
CA GLU A 301 8.72 29.82 29.73
C GLU A 301 7.55 29.79 28.74
N TRP A 302 6.50 29.02 29.02
CA TRP A 302 5.30 29.00 28.17
C TRP A 302 4.55 30.34 28.18
N LEU A 303 4.39 30.98 29.34
CA LEU A 303 3.75 32.30 29.44
C LEU A 303 4.48 33.34 28.59
N LYS A 304 5.81 33.24 28.48
CA LYS A 304 6.64 34.11 27.63
C LYS A 304 6.44 33.85 26.14
N LEU A 305 6.05 32.64 25.73
CA LEU A 305 5.84 32.31 24.31
C LEU A 305 4.54 32.88 23.74
N ILE A 306 3.51 33.07 24.57
CA ILE A 306 2.18 33.51 24.11
C ILE A 306 2.24 34.87 23.39
N PRO A 307 2.85 35.94 23.96
CA PRO A 307 2.95 37.24 23.29
C PRO A 307 3.75 37.17 21.98
N ASP A 308 4.82 36.38 21.96
CA ASP A 308 5.68 36.20 20.78
C ASP A 308 4.92 35.52 19.63
N VAL A 309 4.17 34.45 19.93
CA VAL A 309 3.35 33.74 18.95
C VAL A 309 2.23 34.64 18.44
N PHE A 310 1.54 35.38 19.33
CA PHE A 310 0.53 36.36 18.95
C PHE A 310 1.09 37.40 17.97
N LEU A 311 2.20 38.06 18.34
CA LEU A 311 2.81 39.11 17.51
C LEU A 311 3.19 38.58 16.13
N HIS A 312 3.73 37.37 16.04
CA HIS A 312 4.10 36.76 14.78
C HIS A 312 2.89 36.32 13.94
N LEU A 313 1.83 35.80 14.55
CA LEU A 313 0.59 35.49 13.84
C LEU A 313 -0.08 36.76 13.31
N SER A 314 -0.19 37.82 14.13
CA SER A 314 -0.77 39.11 13.73
C SER A 314 -0.02 39.79 12.58
N ARG A 315 1.28 39.54 12.42
CA ARG A 315 2.06 40.02 11.27
C ARG A 315 1.70 39.30 9.97
N ILE A 316 1.22 38.06 10.06
CA ILE A 316 0.77 37.27 8.91
C ILE A 316 -0.67 37.66 8.59
N ASP A 317 -1.53 37.64 9.61
CA ASP A 317 -2.95 38.01 9.54
C ASP A 317 -3.43 38.46 10.93
N GLU A 318 -4.00 39.65 11.02
CA GLU A 318 -4.43 40.23 12.30
C GLU A 318 -5.52 39.40 12.96
N GLY A 319 -6.49 38.90 12.18
CA GLY A 319 -7.59 38.06 12.66
C GLY A 319 -7.10 36.75 13.26
N LEU A 320 -6.11 36.10 12.63
CA LEU A 320 -5.49 34.89 13.14
C LEU A 320 -4.80 35.11 14.50
N GLY A 321 -4.17 36.27 14.69
CA GLY A 321 -3.58 36.66 15.97
C GLY A 321 -4.64 36.89 17.06
N LEU A 322 -5.71 37.63 16.74
CA LEU A 322 -6.82 37.86 17.67
C LEU A 322 -7.48 36.55 18.10
N LEU A 323 -7.78 35.68 17.13
CA LEU A 323 -8.36 34.36 17.37
C LEU A 323 -7.45 33.48 18.24
N PHE A 324 -6.14 33.57 18.04
CA PHE A 324 -5.18 32.87 18.90
C PHE A 324 -5.23 33.39 20.34
N MET A 325 -5.29 34.71 20.55
CA MET A 325 -5.34 35.29 21.88
C MET A 325 -6.65 35.00 22.61
N GLU A 326 -7.76 34.94 21.89
CA GLU A 326 -9.07 34.58 22.45
C GLU A 326 -9.06 33.18 23.07
N HIS A 327 -8.43 32.21 22.40
CA HIS A 327 -8.47 30.81 22.82
C HIS A 327 -7.22 30.33 23.58
N PHE A 328 -6.06 30.95 23.38
CA PHE A 328 -4.78 30.52 23.96
C PHE A 328 -4.04 31.65 24.69
N GLY A 329 -4.61 32.85 24.73
CA GLY A 329 -4.04 33.97 25.47
C GLY A 329 -4.08 33.78 26.98
N LEU A 330 -3.44 34.72 27.70
CA LEU A 330 -3.37 34.70 29.16
C LEU A 330 -4.74 34.77 29.85
N SER A 331 -5.71 35.39 29.17
CA SER A 331 -7.08 35.57 29.66
C SER A 331 -8.07 34.53 29.11
N ALA A 332 -7.60 33.59 28.28
CA ALA A 332 -8.47 32.60 27.66
C ALA A 332 -9.05 31.66 28.73
N GLU A 333 -10.35 31.35 28.62
CA GLU A 333 -10.99 30.36 29.48
C GLU A 333 -10.30 29.00 29.33
N ALA A 334 -10.28 28.22 30.42
CA ALA A 334 -9.33 27.13 30.66
C ALA A 334 -9.30 26.00 29.60
N VAL A 335 -10.21 25.97 28.63
CA VAL A 335 -10.25 24.95 27.58
C VAL A 335 -10.66 25.54 26.23
N ALA A 336 -9.70 25.87 25.37
CA ALA A 336 -9.98 26.10 23.96
C ALA A 336 -10.69 24.88 23.35
N SER A 337 -11.73 25.15 22.54
CA SER A 337 -12.45 24.12 21.78
C SER A 337 -11.48 23.30 20.91
N LYS A 338 -11.83 22.02 20.69
CA LYS A 338 -11.03 21.08 19.90
C LYS A 338 -10.78 21.63 18.47
N VAL A 339 -11.75 22.36 17.92
CA VAL A 339 -11.68 22.93 16.57
C VAL A 339 -10.51 23.90 16.43
N TYR A 340 -10.40 24.89 17.33
CA TYR A 340 -9.31 25.87 17.30
C TYR A 340 -7.94 25.23 17.59
N LYS A 341 -7.89 24.24 18.49
CA LYS A 341 -6.68 23.45 18.72
C LYS A 341 -6.21 22.76 17.44
N ASN A 342 -7.11 22.07 16.75
CA ASN A 342 -6.80 21.39 15.50
C ASN A 342 -6.37 22.37 14.42
N LEU A 343 -7.07 23.51 14.28
CA LEU A 343 -6.72 24.58 13.34
C LEU A 343 -5.26 25.03 13.52
N PHE A 344 -4.88 25.48 14.73
CA PHE A 344 -3.51 25.96 14.96
C PHE A 344 -2.45 24.85 14.86
N LEU A 345 -2.80 23.60 15.18
CA LEU A 345 -1.89 22.47 14.96
C LEU A 345 -1.65 22.20 13.47
N GLN A 346 -2.68 22.30 12.63
CA GLN A 346 -2.56 22.12 11.17
C GLN A 346 -1.84 23.29 10.50
N LEU A 347 -2.06 24.52 10.98
CA LEU A 347 -1.29 25.71 10.56
C LEU A 347 0.20 25.54 10.91
N ALA A 348 0.47 24.96 12.08
CA ALA A 348 1.82 24.69 12.55
C ALA A 348 2.44 23.41 12.00
N ALA A 349 1.76 22.61 11.17
CA ALA A 349 2.28 21.33 10.71
C ALA A 349 3.45 21.50 9.73
N ASP A 350 4.36 20.51 9.72
CA ASP A 350 5.46 20.46 8.75
C ASP A 350 5.02 19.94 7.38
N GLU A 351 3.91 19.20 7.36
CA GLU A 351 3.13 18.79 6.19
C GLU A 351 1.66 19.02 6.55
N SER A 352 1.01 19.91 5.83
CA SER A 352 -0.32 20.36 6.20
C SER A 352 -1.38 19.57 5.45
N THR A 353 -2.30 18.93 6.17
CA THR A 353 -3.47 18.27 5.57
C THR A 353 -4.39 19.26 4.83
N PHE A 354 -4.17 20.57 5.01
CA PHE A 354 -4.83 21.61 4.24
C PHE A 354 -4.57 21.50 2.72
N GLN A 355 -3.48 20.84 2.32
CA GLN A 355 -3.23 20.52 0.90
C GLN A 355 -4.29 19.60 0.30
N MET A 356 -5.05 18.89 1.14
CA MET A 356 -6.13 18.00 0.76
C MET A 356 -7.50 18.68 0.83
N LEU A 357 -7.59 19.97 1.19
CA LEU A 357 -8.86 20.68 1.16
C LEU A 357 -9.36 20.83 -0.27
N ASN A 358 -10.60 20.41 -0.49
CA ASN A 358 -11.31 20.75 -1.71
C ASN A 358 -11.73 22.23 -1.69
N LYS A 359 -12.19 22.73 -2.85
CA LYS A 359 -12.61 24.13 -3.00
C LYS A 359 -13.71 24.55 -2.00
N ALA A 360 -14.70 23.69 -1.76
CA ALA A 360 -15.79 23.98 -0.83
C ALA A 360 -15.30 24.18 0.61
N ALA A 361 -14.35 23.35 1.06
CA ALA A 361 -13.72 23.49 2.37
C ALA A 361 -12.86 24.76 2.48
N LEU A 362 -12.20 25.17 1.40
CA LEU A 362 -11.47 26.45 1.35
C LEU A 362 -12.42 27.66 1.43
N ASP A 363 -13.56 27.60 0.75
CA ASP A 363 -14.57 28.66 0.80
C ASP A 363 -15.16 28.78 2.24
N GLN A 364 -15.44 27.66 2.90
CA GLN A 364 -15.86 27.64 4.32
C GLN A 364 -14.78 28.20 5.25
N LEU A 365 -13.51 27.85 5.03
CA LEU A 365 -12.40 28.39 5.81
C LEU A 365 -12.26 29.90 5.64
N ARG A 366 -12.50 30.42 4.43
CA ARG A 366 -12.50 31.87 4.17
C ARG A 366 -13.62 32.57 4.93
N VAL A 367 -14.85 32.06 4.86
CA VAL A 367 -16.00 32.61 5.62
C VAL A 367 -15.72 32.63 7.12
N PHE A 368 -15.14 31.55 7.65
CA PHE A 368 -14.75 31.49 9.06
C PHE A 368 -13.65 32.50 9.42
N ASN A 369 -12.66 32.73 8.54
CA ASN A 369 -11.61 33.70 8.80
C ASN A 369 -12.11 35.14 8.78
N GLU A 370 -13.17 35.43 8.01
CA GLU A 370 -13.81 36.74 7.96
C GLU A 370 -14.70 37.01 9.19
N ASP A 371 -15.37 35.98 9.73
CA ASP A 371 -16.23 36.08 10.91
C ASP A 371 -16.10 34.84 11.82
N PRO A 372 -15.09 34.78 12.71
CA PRO A 372 -14.85 33.62 13.56
C PRO A 372 -15.86 33.59 14.72
N CYS A 373 -16.89 32.75 14.60
CA CYS A 373 -17.88 32.52 15.63
C CYS A 373 -18.28 31.03 15.69
N ASP A 374 -19.05 30.60 16.70
CA ASP A 374 -19.46 29.20 16.84
C ASP A 374 -20.21 28.66 15.60
N ILE A 375 -20.98 29.53 14.93
CA ILE A 375 -21.74 29.18 13.73
C ILE A 375 -20.78 28.88 12.57
N THR A 376 -19.83 29.75 12.28
CA THR A 376 -18.85 29.53 11.20
C THR A 376 -17.85 28.42 11.56
N ALA A 377 -17.50 28.26 12.84
CA ALA A 377 -16.66 27.16 13.33
C ALA A 377 -17.31 25.79 13.07
N SER A 378 -18.64 25.68 13.22
CA SER A 378 -19.37 24.45 12.92
C SER A 378 -19.31 24.04 11.44
N GLN A 379 -19.11 25.00 10.53
CA GLN A 379 -18.95 24.73 9.10
C GLN A 379 -17.61 24.06 8.79
N LEU A 380 -16.60 24.24 9.66
CA LEU A 380 -15.28 23.61 9.53
C LEU A 380 -15.28 22.11 9.86
N ILE A 381 -16.39 21.56 10.37
CA ILE A 381 -16.56 20.10 10.56
C ILE A 381 -16.42 19.37 9.21
N GLY A 382 -16.77 20.02 8.10
CA GLY A 382 -16.59 19.49 6.75
C GLY A 382 -15.14 19.44 6.26
N CYS A 383 -14.19 20.07 6.99
CA CYS A 383 -12.77 20.10 6.65
C CYS A 383 -12.06 18.88 7.27
N PRO A 384 -11.65 17.86 6.49
CA PRO A 384 -11.04 16.64 7.04
C PRO A 384 -9.78 16.91 7.87
N ALA A 385 -9.09 18.00 7.57
CA ALA A 385 -7.92 18.49 8.30
C ALA A 385 -8.20 18.88 9.76
N LEU A 386 -9.45 19.25 10.08
CA LEU A 386 -9.83 19.91 11.34
C LEU A 386 -10.67 19.03 12.29
N LEU A 387 -11.08 17.84 11.84
CA LEU A 387 -11.74 16.79 12.65
C LEU A 387 -10.75 16.10 13.61
#